data_AF-A0A6V7USZ2-F1
#
_entry.id   AF-A0A6V7USZ2-F1
#
_cell.length_a   1.000
_cell.length_b   1.000
_cell.length_c   1.000
_cell.angle_alpha   90.00
_cell.angle_beta   90.00
_cell.angle_gamma   90.00
#
_symmetry.space_group_name_H-M   'P 1'
#
loop_
_entity.id
_entity.type
_entity.pdbx_description
1 polymer ?
#
loop_
_entity_poly.entity_id
_entity_poly.type
_entity_poly.pdbx_seq_one_letter_code
_entity_poly.pdbx_strand_id
1 'polypeptide(L)'
;MDNKSQFVIDFEKAAEIALRTVFPAANIHGCFFHFKQSIWRKIQELGWTVKYKDEEENGFRLHLKMFAALTFADTGLFKIN
;
A
#
# COMPACT_ATOMS: atom_id res chain seq x y z
N MET A 1 -6.30 28.76 -11.49
CA MET A 1 -5.74 27.42 -11.24
C MET A 1 -6.27 26.98 -9.90
N ASP A 2 -7.21 26.03 -9.86
CA ASP A 2 -7.73 25.48 -8.60
C ASP A 2 -6.61 24.74 -7.87
N ASN A 3 -6.23 25.23 -6.69
CA ASN A 3 -5.28 24.57 -5.82
C ASN A 3 -5.99 23.41 -5.11
N LYS A 4 -6.05 22.23 -5.76
CA LYS A 4 -6.59 21.03 -5.12
C LYS A 4 -5.69 20.61 -3.97
N SER A 5 -6.25 20.54 -2.76
CA SER A 5 -5.57 19.98 -1.59
C SER A 5 -5.01 18.59 -1.92
N GLN A 6 -3.76 18.35 -1.49
CA GLN A 6 -3.11 17.05 -1.61
C GLN A 6 -3.00 16.44 -0.21
N PHE A 7 -3.51 15.23 -0.03
CA PHE A 7 -3.37 14.49 1.21
C PHE A 7 -2.65 13.16 0.97
N VAL A 8 -1.74 12.82 1.87
CA VAL A 8 -1.15 11.49 1.97
C VAL A 8 -1.63 10.89 3.26
N ILE A 9 -2.36 9.79 3.18
CA ILE A 9 -2.96 9.13 4.34
C ILE A 9 -2.57 7.67 4.42
N ASP A 10 -2.80 7.12 5.60
CA ASP A 10 -2.83 5.68 5.77
C ASP A 10 -4.08 5.11 5.09
N PHE A 11 -4.06 3.81 4.76
CA PHE A 11 -5.13 3.13 4.02
C PHE A 11 -6.40 2.89 4.88
N GLU A 12 -6.67 3.78 5.84
CA GLU A 12 -7.84 3.73 6.70
C GLU A 12 -9.05 4.35 6.00
N LYS A 13 -10.11 3.53 5.85
CA LYS A 13 -11.32 3.96 5.14
C LYS A 13 -12.02 5.14 5.80
N ALA A 14 -12.00 5.21 7.13
CA ALA A 14 -12.60 6.30 7.89
C ALA A 14 -11.90 7.65 7.60
N ALA A 15 -10.57 7.65 7.55
CA ALA A 15 -9.79 8.84 7.20
C ALA A 15 -10.06 9.30 5.76
N GLU A 16 -10.12 8.36 4.81
CA GLU A 16 -10.49 8.66 3.43
C GLU A 16 -11.89 9.30 3.34
N ILE A 17 -12.89 8.71 4.01
CA ILE A 17 -14.27 9.21 4.01
C ILE A 17 -14.35 10.63 4.61
N ALA A 18 -13.67 10.86 5.74
CA ALA A 18 -13.64 12.17 6.39
C ALA A 18 -13.03 13.23 5.46
N LEU A 19 -11.90 12.94 4.82
CA LEU A 19 -11.25 13.85 3.87
C LEU A 19 -12.11 14.11 2.64
N ARG A 20 -12.79 13.09 2.08
CA ARG A 20 -13.70 13.29 0.94
C ARG A 20 -14.94 14.10 1.30
N THR A 21 -15.40 14.00 2.54
CA THR A 21 -16.55 14.79 3.03
C THR A 21 -16.20 16.26 3.15
N VAL A 22 -15.01 16.58 3.68
CA VAL A 22 -14.57 17.96 3.92
C VAL A 22 -13.92 18.59 2.68
N PHE A 23 -13.17 17.81 1.90
CA PHE A 23 -12.44 18.25 0.72
C PHE A 23 -12.76 17.37 -0.51
N PRO A 24 -13.98 17.47 -1.10
CA PRO A 24 -14.41 16.60 -2.19
C PRO A 24 -13.51 16.65 -3.44
N ALA A 25 -12.85 17.78 -3.68
CA ALA A 25 -11.98 17.99 -4.83
C ALA A 25 -10.49 17.65 -4.56
N ALA A 26 -10.15 17.20 -3.35
CA ALA A 26 -8.78 16.89 -2.99
C ALA A 26 -8.28 15.61 -3.69
N ASN A 27 -7.00 15.60 -4.02
CA ASN A 27 -6.32 14.35 -4.37
C ASN A 27 -5.86 13.67 -3.08
N ILE A 28 -6.26 12.43 -2.90
CA ILE A 28 -5.93 11.61 -1.73
C ILE A 28 -5.06 10.46 -2.22
N HIS A 29 -3.86 10.34 -1.66
CA HIS A 29 -2.89 9.30 -1.98
C HIS A 29 -2.64 8.42 -0.76
N GLY A 30 -2.35 7.14 -0.99
CA GLY A 30 -1.93 6.23 0.06
C GLY A 30 -0.43 6.39 0.39
N CYS A 31 -0.08 6.35 1.67
CA CYS A 31 1.31 6.44 2.11
C CYS A 31 2.06 5.13 1.85
N PHE A 32 2.98 5.13 0.87
CA PHE A 32 3.81 3.96 0.56
C PHE A 32 4.69 3.50 1.73
N PHE A 33 5.16 4.44 2.55
CA PHE A 33 5.98 4.12 3.72
C PHE A 33 5.20 3.32 4.76
N HIS A 34 4.01 3.79 5.15
CA HIS A 34 3.15 3.08 6.10
C HIS A 34 2.57 1.78 5.52
N PHE A 35 2.39 1.69 4.19
CA PHE A 35 2.04 0.43 3.54
C PHE A 35 3.11 -0.64 3.73
N LYS A 36 4.39 -0.31 3.45
CA LYS A 36 5.51 -1.23 3.68
C LYS A 36 5.61 -1.66 5.14
N GLN A 37 5.40 -0.75 6.08
CA GLN A 37 5.36 -1.09 7.50
C GLN A 37 4.22 -2.05 7.83
N SER A 38 3.05 -1.88 7.23
CA SER A 38 1.90 -2.77 7.42
C SER A 38 2.19 -4.18 6.89
N ILE A 39 2.82 -4.30 5.72
CA ILE A 39 3.31 -5.59 5.19
C ILE A 39 4.31 -6.22 6.17
N TRP A 40 5.26 -5.45 6.68
CA TRP A 40 6.26 -5.95 7.63
C TRP A 40 5.64 -6.45 8.94
N ARG A 41 4.72 -5.68 9.54
CA ARG A 41 3.98 -6.13 10.73
C ARG A 41 3.25 -7.44 10.45
N LYS A 42 2.64 -7.59 9.27
CA LYS A 42 1.95 -8.83 8.92
C LYS A 42 2.90 -10.03 8.80
N ILE A 43 4.08 -9.83 8.22
CA ILE A 43 5.14 -10.85 8.18
C ILE A 43 5.54 -11.28 9.60
N GLN A 44 5.65 -10.33 10.53
CA GLN A 44 5.97 -10.62 11.92
C GLN A 44 4.85 -11.39 12.64
N GLU A 45 3.59 -10.94 12.50
CA GLU A 45 2.41 -11.60 13.07
C GLU A 45 2.27 -13.06 12.64
N LEU A 46 2.64 -13.37 11.40
CA LEU A 46 2.58 -14.72 10.83
C LEU A 46 3.78 -15.60 11.21
N GLY A 47 4.73 -15.07 12.00
CA GLY A 47 5.95 -15.80 12.39
C GLY A 47 6.98 -15.93 11.26
N TRP A 48 6.82 -15.21 10.16
CA TRP A 48 7.66 -15.35 8.96
C TRP A 48 8.93 -14.49 9.00
N THR A 49 9.30 -13.95 10.15
CA THR A 49 10.46 -13.04 10.24
C THR A 49 11.78 -13.74 9.89
N VAL A 50 12.00 -14.96 10.41
CA VAL A 50 13.21 -15.75 10.11
C VAL A 50 13.21 -16.12 8.64
N LYS A 51 12.09 -16.67 8.18
CA LYS A 51 11.84 -17.08 6.80
C LYS A 51 12.05 -15.95 5.78
N TYR A 52 11.55 -14.75 6.06
CA TYR A 52 11.74 -13.58 5.20
C TYR A 52 13.20 -13.10 5.14
N LYS A 53 13.97 -13.31 6.21
CA LYS A 53 15.38 -12.91 6.29
C LYS A 53 16.33 -13.94 5.69
N ASP A 54 15.86 -15.16 5.45
CA ASP A 54 16.59 -16.19 4.76
C ASP A 54 16.74 -15.82 3.28
N GLU A 55 17.98 -15.60 2.84
CA GLU A 55 18.29 -15.25 1.45
C GLU A 55 18.46 -16.49 0.57
N GLU A 56 18.62 -17.67 1.17
CA GLU A 56 18.71 -18.96 0.47
C GLU A 56 17.31 -19.50 0.13
N GLU A 57 16.26 -18.97 0.77
CA GLU A 57 14.90 -19.37 0.44
C GLU A 57 14.45 -18.79 -0.92
N ASN A 58 14.40 -19.67 -1.92
CA ASN A 58 14.02 -19.35 -3.28
C ASN A 58 12.64 -18.69 -3.36
N GLY A 59 12.64 -17.36 -3.50
CA GLY A 59 11.50 -16.56 -3.92
C GLY A 59 10.56 -16.08 -2.81
N PHE A 60 10.61 -16.59 -1.58
CA PHE A 60 9.64 -16.20 -0.53
C PHE A 60 9.67 -14.69 -0.23
N ARG A 61 10.88 -14.16 0.03
CA ARG A 61 11.10 -12.73 0.22
C ARG A 61 10.69 -11.90 -1.00
N LEU A 62 10.92 -12.42 -2.21
CA LEU A 62 10.56 -11.73 -3.46
C LEU A 62 9.03 -11.62 -3.60
N HIS A 63 8.29 -12.71 -3.41
CA HIS A 63 6.82 -12.71 -3.47
C HIS A 63 6.22 -11.73 -2.46
N LEU A 64 6.78 -11.64 -1.25
CA LEU A 64 6.31 -10.68 -0.25
C LEU A 64 6.61 -9.22 -0.64
N LYS A 65 7.74 -8.96 -1.30
CA LYS A 65 8.05 -7.63 -1.86
C LYS A 65 7.15 -7.27 -3.05
N MET A 66 6.62 -8.24 -3.80
CA MET A 66 5.70 -7.98 -4.90
C MET A 66 4.41 -7.29 -4.43
N PHE A 67 3.92 -7.54 -3.20
CA PHE A 67 2.79 -6.79 -2.64
C PHE A 67 3.05 -5.28 -2.60
N ALA A 68 4.27 -4.87 -2.26
CA ALA A 68 4.66 -3.45 -2.30
C ALA A 68 4.78 -2.96 -3.75
N ALA A 69 5.23 -3.78 -4.69
CA ALA A 69 5.36 -3.41 -6.10
C ALA A 69 4.00 -3.22 -6.80
N LEU A 70 2.94 -3.88 -6.34
CA LEU A 70 1.58 -3.72 -6.89
C LEU A 70 1.08 -2.28 -6.86
N THR A 71 1.59 -1.41 -5.99
CA THR A 71 1.22 0.01 -5.97
C THR A 71 1.64 0.76 -7.23
N PHE A 72 2.53 0.17 -8.04
CA PHE A 72 3.03 0.72 -9.29
C PHE A 72 2.63 -0.10 -10.51
N ALA A 73 1.87 -1.19 -10.30
CA ALA A 73 1.35 -1.99 -11.41
C ALA A 73 0.24 -1.20 -12.12
N ASP A 74 0.26 -1.21 -13.45
CA ASP A 74 -0.79 -0.59 -14.24
C ASP A 74 -2.10 -1.34 -14.04
N THR A 75 -3.13 -0.62 -13.59
CA THR A 75 -4.48 -1.15 -13.40
C THR A 75 -5.21 -1.36 -14.73
N GLY A 76 -4.71 -0.81 -15.84
CA GLY A 76 -5.26 -0.99 -17.19
C GLY A 76 -5.18 -2.41 -17.73
N LEU A 77 -4.34 -3.27 -17.16
CA LEU A 77 -4.16 -4.67 -17.57
C LEU A 77 -5.22 -5.63 -16.99
N PHE A 78 -6.05 -5.19 -16.04
CA PHE A 78 -7.06 -6.03 -15.36
C PHE A 78 -8.50 -5.55 -15.61
N LYS A 79 -8.81 -5.07 -16.82
CA LYS A 79 -10.21 -4.98 -17.24
C LYS A 79 -10.77 -6.39 -17.40
N ILE A 80 -11.36 -6.91 -16.34
CA ILE A 80 -12.22 -8.10 -16.40
C ILE A 80 -13.44 -7.66 -17.23
N ASN A 81 -13.55 -8.19 -18.45
CA ASN A 81 -14.75 -8.10 -19.27
C ASN A 81 -15.90 -8.87 -18.62
#